data_AF-A0A545SCZ3-F1
#
_entry.id   AF-A0A545SCZ3-F1
#
_cell.length_a   1.000
_cell.length_b   1.000
_cell.length_c   1.000
_cell.angle_alpha   90.00
_cell.angle_beta   90.00
_cell.angle_gamma   90.00
#
_symmetry.space_group_name_H-M   'P 1'
#
loop_
_entity.id
_entity.type
_entity.pdbx_description
1 polymer ?
#
loop_
_entity_poly.entity_id
_entity_poly.type
_entity_poly.pdbx_seq_one_letter_code
_entity_poly.pdbx_strand_id
1 'polypeptide(L)'
;MSLLKSVALSSIIATSFAFSCAGSGEQMYVKDEYYNFMSPSMVGLNNDNPFYNVANHYPHNDRWEYFDKQKEQLNIEAWHKYFANKLSKNDVKELFYSEEPIKKIYPKFATKINNPEFKDYVDFLNLQMGLVGVYQYEQTAPKTYKPVVDKGIKLFNSCEDKFLKERYLFLIMRLYHYHGDYKNELAFYEQNKQVLTSNILVKEWIDALKAGAMQHEGQTLESNKLYADIFQNHKTNAHLG
;
A
#
# COMPACT_ATOMS: atom_id res chain seq x y z
N MET A 1 32.31 49.96 -2.63
CA MET A 1 31.05 49.25 -2.92
C MET A 1 31.26 47.78 -2.64
N SER A 2 30.83 47.33 -1.46
CA SER A 2 30.84 45.94 -1.03
C SER A 2 29.45 45.67 -0.46
N LEU A 3 28.75 44.67 -0.99
CA LEU A 3 27.64 44.00 -0.30
C LEU A 3 27.31 42.69 -1.05
N LEU A 4 27.89 41.63 -0.49
CA LEU A 4 27.32 40.29 -0.25
C LEU A 4 26.48 39.65 -1.37
N LYS A 5 27.10 38.66 -2.04
CA LYS A 5 26.40 37.63 -2.80
C LYS A 5 25.69 36.68 -1.83
N SER A 6 24.37 36.67 -1.89
CA SER A 6 23.51 35.71 -1.18
C SER A 6 23.74 34.31 -1.74
N VAL A 7 24.35 33.42 -0.95
CA VAL A 7 24.33 31.98 -1.21
C VAL A 7 23.02 31.45 -0.62
N ALA A 8 22.03 31.21 -1.47
CA ALA A 8 20.83 30.48 -1.09
C ALA A 8 21.21 29.00 -0.94
N LEU A 9 21.48 28.59 0.30
CA LEU A 9 21.64 27.20 0.69
C LEU A 9 20.27 26.53 0.55
N SER A 10 20.03 25.88 -0.60
CA SER A 10 18.83 25.07 -0.79
C SER A 10 19.01 23.78 -0.01
N SER A 11 18.41 23.74 1.18
CA SER A 11 18.28 22.54 1.99
C SER A 11 17.44 21.52 1.21
N ILE A 12 18.10 20.57 0.55
CA ILE A 12 17.43 19.38 0.03
C ILE A 12 17.08 18.54 1.26
N ILE A 13 15.86 18.70 1.77
CA ILE A 13 15.29 17.72 2.68
C ILE A 13 14.99 16.50 1.82
N ALA A 14 15.94 15.56 1.80
CA ALA A 14 15.68 14.22 1.29
C ALA A 14 14.76 13.54 2.29
N THR A 15 13.44 13.58 2.04
CA THR A 15 12.50 12.71 2.74
C THR A 15 12.70 11.30 2.21
N SER A 16 13.48 10.50 2.95
CA SER A 16 13.61 9.07 2.77
C SER A 16 12.27 8.41 3.09
N PHE A 17 11.36 8.36 2.13
CA PHE A 17 10.21 7.48 2.22
C PHE A 17 10.68 6.09 1.78
N ALA A 18 10.88 5.21 2.76
CA ALA A 18 10.91 3.77 2.52
C ALA A 18 9.54 3.35 2.00
N PHE A 19 9.32 3.54 0.69
CA PHE A 19 8.13 3.13 0.00
C PHE A 19 8.20 1.61 -0.22
N SER A 20 7.93 0.88 0.86
CA SER A 20 7.55 -0.51 0.73
C SER A 20 6.40 -0.60 -0.28
N CYS A 21 6.33 -1.70 -1.03
CA CYS A 21 5.21 -1.98 -1.92
C CYS A 21 3.85 -2.13 -1.20
N ALA A 22 3.75 -1.82 0.10
CA ALA A 22 2.54 -1.71 0.89
C ALA A 22 2.26 -0.23 1.21
N GLY A 23 0.99 0.18 1.11
CA GLY A 23 0.50 1.57 1.10
C GLY A 23 1.07 2.53 2.15
N SER A 24 0.95 3.83 1.88
CA SER A 24 1.21 4.86 2.88
C SER A 24 0.17 4.74 4.01
N GLY A 25 0.65 4.86 5.25
CA GLY A 25 -0.06 4.45 6.46
C GLY A 25 -1.39 5.16 6.74
N GLU A 26 -1.71 6.27 6.07
CA GLU A 26 -2.83 7.13 6.46
C GLU A 26 -4.21 6.78 5.86
N GLN A 27 -4.31 5.77 4.99
CA GLN A 27 -5.59 5.43 4.34
C GLN A 27 -5.95 3.93 4.35
N MET A 28 -5.13 3.10 5.01
CA MET A 28 -5.60 1.82 5.57
C MET A 28 -6.27 2.03 6.94
N TYR A 29 -6.47 3.28 7.37
CA TYR A 29 -7.23 3.61 8.56
C TYR A 29 -8.66 3.08 8.43
N VAL A 30 -8.94 1.97 9.10
CA VAL A 30 -10.15 1.94 9.93
C VAL A 30 -9.97 3.14 10.85
N LYS A 31 -10.67 4.23 10.55
CA LYS A 31 -10.80 5.40 11.43
C LYS A 31 -10.88 4.85 12.85
N ASP A 32 -9.92 5.20 13.73
CA ASP A 32 -9.69 4.65 15.09
C ASP A 32 -10.98 4.31 15.85
N GLU A 33 -11.64 3.25 15.44
CA GLU A 33 -12.66 2.55 16.17
C GLU A 33 -11.86 1.45 16.81
N TYR A 34 -11.28 1.81 17.96
CA TYR A 34 -11.01 0.84 18.98
C TYR A 34 -12.19 -0.13 18.99
N TYR A 35 -12.00 -1.34 18.46
CA TYR A 35 -12.70 -2.52 18.97
C TYR A 35 -12.12 -2.84 20.35
N ASN A 36 -12.20 -1.85 21.24
CA ASN A 36 -12.54 -2.14 22.60
C ASN A 36 -13.91 -2.80 22.45
N PHE A 37 -13.98 -4.13 22.56
CA PHE A 37 -15.24 -4.87 22.54
C PHE A 37 -16.26 -4.29 23.55
N MET A 38 -15.80 -3.41 24.44
CA MET A 38 -16.60 -2.53 25.28
C MET A 38 -16.03 -1.09 25.27
N SER A 39 -16.81 -0.11 24.81
CA SER A 39 -16.57 1.28 25.21
C SER A 39 -16.65 1.37 26.75
N PRO A 40 -15.86 2.21 27.46
CA PRO A 40 -16.02 2.42 28.89
C PRO A 40 -17.46 2.77 29.27
N SER A 41 -18.16 3.51 28.39
CA SER A 41 -19.58 3.83 28.52
C SER A 41 -20.51 2.60 28.50
N MET A 42 -20.15 1.51 27.81
CA MET A 42 -20.93 0.27 27.75
C MET A 42 -20.88 -0.55 29.04
N VAL A 43 -19.86 -0.33 29.88
CA VAL A 43 -19.70 -0.97 31.21
C VAL A 43 -19.85 0.01 32.37
N GLY A 44 -20.24 1.26 32.11
CA GLY A 44 -20.35 2.29 33.14
C GLY A 44 -19.02 2.64 33.81
N LEU A 45 -17.89 2.43 33.12
CA LEU A 45 -16.56 2.80 33.60
C LEU A 45 -16.20 4.21 33.11
N ASN A 46 -15.48 4.95 33.95
CA ASN A 46 -14.93 6.26 33.60
C ASN A 46 -13.91 6.11 32.43
N ASN A 47 -13.92 7.04 31.48
CA ASN A 47 -12.95 7.12 30.38
C ASN A 47 -11.50 7.26 30.87
N ASP A 48 -11.28 7.82 32.05
CA ASP A 48 -9.94 7.97 32.66
C ASP A 48 -9.49 6.72 33.44
N ASN A 49 -10.20 5.60 33.31
CA ASN A 49 -9.90 4.40 34.07
C ASN A 49 -8.52 3.83 33.66
N PRO A 50 -7.60 3.61 34.62
CA PRO A 50 -6.24 3.14 34.35
C PRO A 50 -6.17 1.77 33.67
N PHE A 51 -7.24 0.95 33.68
CA PHE A 51 -7.34 -0.27 32.86
C PHE A 51 -7.32 0.00 31.35
N TYR A 52 -7.69 1.21 30.91
CA TYR A 52 -7.60 1.67 29.52
C TYR A 52 -6.41 2.61 29.27
N ASN A 53 -5.84 3.15 30.35
CA ASN A 53 -4.70 4.06 30.33
C ASN A 53 -3.38 3.34 30.69
N VAL A 54 -3.25 2.07 30.29
CA VAL A 54 -2.14 1.18 30.67
C VAL A 54 -0.85 1.42 29.88
N ALA A 55 -0.83 2.34 28.91
CA ALA A 55 0.35 2.50 28.09
C ALA A 55 0.64 3.96 27.72
N ASN A 56 1.53 4.60 28.48
CA ASN A 56 2.41 5.69 28.01
C ASN A 56 3.39 5.22 26.91
N HIS A 57 3.10 4.08 26.29
CA HIS A 57 3.77 3.47 25.16
C HIS A 57 2.65 3.19 24.18
N TYR A 58 2.57 3.87 23.03
CA TYR A 58 1.52 3.57 22.07
C TYR A 58 1.65 2.10 21.66
N PRO A 59 0.76 1.18 22.11
CA PRO A 59 0.85 -0.25 21.80
C PRO A 59 0.75 -0.48 20.28
N HIS A 60 0.25 0.55 19.59
CA HIS A 60 0.19 0.69 18.15
C HIS A 60 1.57 0.65 17.49
N ASN A 61 2.63 1.25 18.05
CA ASN A 61 3.94 1.31 17.39
C ASN A 61 4.60 -0.07 17.28
N ASP A 62 4.63 -0.85 18.37
CA ASP A 62 5.19 -2.20 18.38
C ASP A 62 4.38 -3.15 17.49
N ARG A 63 3.06 -2.98 17.48
CA ARG A 63 2.13 -3.73 16.62
C ARG A 63 2.37 -3.40 15.15
N TRP A 64 2.53 -2.12 14.81
CA TRP A 64 2.82 -1.68 13.45
C TRP A 64 4.16 -2.22 12.99
N GLU A 65 5.20 -2.11 13.82
CA GLU A 65 6.52 -2.65 13.50
C GLU A 65 6.47 -4.17 13.29
N TYR A 66 5.69 -4.90 14.09
CA TYR A 66 5.48 -6.34 13.91
C TYR A 66 4.84 -6.65 12.55
N PHE A 67 3.71 -6.02 12.23
CA PHE A 67 2.98 -6.29 10.98
C PHE A 67 3.73 -5.80 9.75
N ASP A 68 4.48 -4.71 9.84
CA ASP A 68 5.37 -4.22 8.78
C ASP A 68 6.48 -5.22 8.49
N LYS A 69 7.11 -5.79 9.54
CA LYS A 69 8.08 -6.88 9.39
C LYS A 69 7.46 -8.12 8.75
N GLN A 70 6.25 -8.51 9.15
CA GLN A 70 5.55 -9.66 8.55
C GLN A 70 5.21 -9.43 7.07
N LYS A 71 4.66 -8.26 6.72
CA LYS A 71 4.38 -7.87 5.33
C LYS A 71 5.64 -7.89 4.48
N GLU A 72 6.73 -7.29 4.97
CA GLU A 72 8.01 -7.28 4.27
C GLU A 72 8.51 -8.70 4.02
N GLN A 73 8.56 -9.55 5.06
CA GLN A 73 9.04 -10.93 4.95
C GLN A 73 8.22 -11.73 3.93
N LEU A 74 6.90 -11.70 4.01
CA LEU A 74 6.03 -12.44 3.10
C LEU A 74 6.12 -11.92 1.66
N ASN A 75 6.25 -10.61 1.47
CA ASN A 75 6.41 -10.04 0.13
C ASN A 75 7.78 -10.39 -0.46
N ILE A 76 8.85 -10.33 0.33
CA ILE A 76 10.20 -10.78 -0.08
C ILE A 76 10.15 -12.25 -0.50
N GLU A 77 9.47 -13.10 0.25
CA GLU A 77 9.32 -14.52 -0.09
C GLU A 77 8.55 -14.73 -1.39
N ALA A 78 7.45 -14.00 -1.59
CA ALA A 78 6.69 -14.05 -2.82
C ALA A 78 7.52 -13.65 -4.05
N TRP A 79 8.28 -12.55 -3.95
CA TRP A 79 9.16 -12.08 -5.03
C TRP A 79 10.37 -13.00 -5.25
N HIS A 80 10.99 -13.50 -4.18
CA HIS A 80 12.09 -14.46 -4.27
C HIS A 80 11.67 -15.72 -5.04
N LYS A 81 10.49 -16.26 -4.71
CA LYS A 81 9.88 -17.39 -5.43
C LYS A 81 9.56 -17.03 -6.88
N TYR A 82 8.98 -15.86 -7.13
CA TYR A 82 8.66 -15.37 -8.48
C TYR A 82 9.89 -15.31 -9.38
N PHE A 83 11.02 -14.81 -8.87
CA PHE A 83 12.27 -14.77 -9.63
C PHE A 83 12.96 -16.14 -9.75
N ALA A 84 12.30 -17.24 -9.39
CA ALA A 84 12.83 -18.60 -9.43
C ALA A 84 14.23 -18.70 -8.78
N ASN A 85 14.41 -18.02 -7.65
CA ASN A 85 15.67 -17.94 -6.90
C ASN A 85 16.84 -17.29 -7.66
N LYS A 86 16.62 -16.65 -8.82
CA LYS A 86 17.65 -15.86 -9.55
C LYS A 86 18.13 -14.66 -8.75
N LEU A 87 17.30 -14.16 -7.84
CA LEU A 87 17.61 -13.14 -6.85
C LEU A 87 17.54 -13.77 -5.47
N SER A 88 18.54 -13.51 -4.62
CA SER A 88 18.48 -13.86 -3.19
C SER A 88 17.42 -13.03 -2.46
N LYS A 89 17.01 -13.44 -1.25
CA LYS A 89 16.11 -12.63 -0.41
C LYS A 89 16.68 -11.22 -0.14
N ASN A 90 18.01 -11.10 -0.01
CA ASN A 90 18.68 -9.81 0.15
C ASN A 90 18.64 -8.97 -1.14
N ASP A 91 18.81 -9.57 -2.31
CA ASP A 91 18.65 -8.86 -3.60
C ASP A 91 17.22 -8.35 -3.77
N VAL A 92 16.22 -9.16 -3.40
CA VAL A 92 14.79 -8.77 -3.43
C VAL A 92 14.54 -7.62 -2.45
N LYS A 93 15.12 -7.69 -1.24
CA LYS A 93 15.04 -6.60 -0.27
C LYS A 93 15.66 -5.32 -0.81
N GLU A 94 16.86 -5.38 -1.40
CA GLU A 94 17.49 -4.22 -2.03
C GLU A 94 16.62 -3.65 -3.15
N LEU A 95 16.02 -4.49 -4.00
CA LEU A 95 15.21 -4.04 -5.13
C LEU A 95 13.93 -3.29 -4.72
N PHE A 96 13.23 -3.75 -3.67
CA PHE A 96 11.90 -3.23 -3.31
C PHE A 96 11.85 -2.41 -2.03
N TYR A 97 12.87 -2.46 -1.19
CA TYR A 97 12.90 -1.84 0.14
C TYR A 97 14.11 -0.93 0.37
N SER A 98 14.86 -0.59 -0.68
CA SER A 98 15.88 0.46 -0.60
C SER A 98 15.25 1.85 -0.41
N GLU A 99 16.01 2.78 0.15
CA GLU A 99 15.63 4.19 0.21
C GLU A 99 15.59 4.86 -1.18
N GLU A 100 16.37 4.35 -2.13
CA GLU A 100 16.35 4.85 -3.51
C GLU A 100 15.14 4.33 -4.29
N PRO A 101 14.57 5.12 -5.22
CA PRO A 101 13.48 4.68 -6.07
C PRO A 101 13.83 3.42 -6.86
N ILE A 102 12.88 2.48 -6.97
CA ILE A 102 13.08 1.19 -7.66
C ILE A 102 13.65 1.35 -9.07
N LYS A 103 13.28 2.41 -9.80
CA LYS A 103 13.78 2.67 -11.16
C LYS A 103 15.31 2.90 -11.20
N LYS A 104 15.91 3.40 -10.11
CA LYS A 104 17.37 3.54 -9.99
C LYS A 104 18.06 2.24 -9.59
N ILE A 105 17.39 1.40 -8.83
CA ILE A 105 17.95 0.13 -8.34
C ILE A 105 17.81 -1.00 -9.37
N TYR A 106 16.68 -1.08 -10.06
CA TYR A 106 16.35 -2.11 -11.05
C TYR A 106 17.46 -2.39 -12.09
N PRO A 107 18.16 -1.38 -12.67
CA PRO A 107 19.25 -1.63 -13.61
C PRO A 107 20.34 -2.59 -13.11
N LYS A 108 20.60 -2.65 -11.79
CA LYS A 108 21.56 -3.60 -11.19
C LYS A 108 21.14 -5.06 -11.36
N PHE A 109 19.83 -5.31 -11.41
CA PHE A 109 19.22 -6.64 -11.46
C PHE A 109 18.61 -6.98 -12.82
N ALA A 110 18.50 -6.01 -13.73
CA ALA A 110 17.81 -6.15 -15.01
C ALA A 110 18.32 -7.32 -15.85
N THR A 111 19.64 -7.54 -15.91
CA THR A 111 20.25 -8.65 -16.67
C THR A 111 19.97 -10.02 -16.03
N LYS A 112 19.94 -10.10 -14.69
CA LYS A 112 19.60 -11.33 -13.96
C LYS A 112 18.13 -11.69 -14.12
N ILE A 113 17.25 -10.69 -14.06
CA ILE A 113 15.80 -10.89 -14.16
C ILE A 113 15.41 -11.21 -15.61
N ASN A 114 15.90 -10.41 -16.57
CA ASN A 114 15.66 -10.54 -18.00
C ASN A 114 14.19 -10.83 -18.36
N ASN A 115 13.27 -10.00 -17.85
CA ASN A 115 11.84 -10.14 -18.09
C ASN A 115 11.25 -8.77 -18.52
N PRO A 116 10.75 -8.64 -19.78
CA PRO A 116 10.19 -7.38 -20.27
C PRO A 116 8.89 -6.98 -19.55
N GLU A 117 8.00 -7.92 -19.20
CA GLU A 117 6.79 -7.62 -18.43
C GLU A 117 7.14 -7.08 -17.03
N PHE A 118 8.18 -7.63 -16.40
CA PHE A 118 8.66 -7.10 -15.12
C PHE A 118 9.27 -5.70 -15.26
N LYS A 119 9.95 -5.41 -16.37
CA LYS A 119 10.44 -4.05 -16.65
C LYS A 119 9.27 -3.07 -16.73
N ASP A 120 8.22 -3.42 -17.47
CA ASP A 120 7.03 -2.59 -17.60
C ASP A 120 6.31 -2.42 -16.26
N TYR A 121 6.31 -3.46 -15.42
CA TYR A 121 5.83 -3.39 -14.05
C TYR A 121 6.63 -2.41 -13.20
N VAL A 122 7.97 -2.44 -13.25
CA VAL A 122 8.83 -1.49 -12.53
C VAL A 122 8.59 -0.05 -12.99
N ASP A 123 8.47 0.16 -14.31
CA ASP A 123 8.21 1.48 -14.88
C ASP A 123 6.84 2.03 -14.43
N PHE A 124 5.82 1.19 -14.36
CA PHE A 124 4.50 1.57 -13.86
C PHE A 124 4.48 1.78 -12.34
N LEU A 125 5.11 0.89 -11.58
CA LEU A 125 5.23 0.99 -10.13
C LEU A 125 5.86 2.33 -9.73
N ASN A 126 6.96 2.71 -10.38
CA ASN A 126 7.60 4.01 -10.15
C ASN A 126 6.72 5.19 -10.56
N LEU A 127 5.97 5.06 -11.67
CA LEU A 127 5.10 6.14 -12.15
C LEU A 127 3.93 6.40 -11.20
N GLN A 128 3.26 5.35 -10.71
CA GLN A 128 2.10 5.50 -9.84
C GLN A 128 2.46 6.04 -8.44
N MET A 129 3.70 5.79 -7.96
CA MET A 129 4.16 6.26 -6.65
C MET A 129 4.05 7.78 -6.48
N GLY A 130 4.25 8.56 -7.56
CA GLY A 130 4.11 10.01 -7.51
C GLY A 130 2.67 10.53 -7.38
N LEU A 131 1.68 9.64 -7.48
CA LEU A 131 0.26 9.98 -7.34
C LEU A 131 -0.36 9.42 -6.07
N VAL A 132 0.29 8.44 -5.44
CA VAL A 132 -0.18 7.88 -4.18
C VAL A 132 0.46 8.63 -3.02
N GLY A 133 -0.36 9.38 -2.27
CA GLY A 133 0.06 10.21 -1.13
C GLY A 133 -0.07 11.73 -1.35
N VAL A 134 -0.31 12.18 -2.59
CA VAL A 134 -0.46 13.63 -2.91
C VAL A 134 -1.85 14.16 -2.54
N TYR A 135 -2.91 13.37 -2.74
CA TYR A 135 -4.30 13.79 -2.51
C TYR A 135 -4.66 13.97 -1.03
N GLN A 136 -3.79 13.54 -0.10
CA GLN A 136 -4.02 13.77 1.33
C GLN A 136 -3.98 15.26 1.72
N TYR A 137 -3.35 16.09 0.89
CA TYR A 137 -3.21 17.53 1.15
C TYR A 137 -3.89 18.41 0.09
N GLU A 138 -4.09 17.88 -1.12
CA GLU A 138 -4.74 18.61 -2.21
C GLU A 138 -6.15 18.06 -2.47
N GLN A 139 -7.20 18.86 -2.22
CA GLN A 139 -8.61 18.47 -2.40
C GLN A 139 -9.02 18.21 -3.87
N THR A 140 -8.06 18.23 -4.82
CA THR A 140 -8.31 18.00 -6.25
C THR A 140 -7.27 17.04 -6.82
N ALA A 141 -7.73 15.96 -7.46
CA ALA A 141 -6.85 14.97 -8.08
C ALA A 141 -5.93 15.63 -9.13
N PRO A 142 -4.63 15.29 -9.18
CA PRO A 142 -3.73 15.80 -10.21
C PRO A 142 -4.26 15.48 -11.61
N LYS A 143 -4.09 16.39 -12.58
CA LYS A 143 -4.49 16.16 -13.99
C LYS A 143 -3.90 14.89 -14.61
N THR A 144 -2.76 14.43 -14.07
CA THR A 144 -2.04 13.24 -14.50
C THR A 144 -2.67 11.93 -14.03
N TYR A 145 -3.61 11.95 -13.08
CA TYR A 145 -4.27 10.77 -12.51
C TYR A 145 -4.89 9.86 -13.58
N LYS A 146 -5.85 10.39 -14.36
CA LYS A 146 -6.57 9.59 -15.37
C LYS A 146 -5.64 8.98 -16.43
N PRO A 147 -4.69 9.73 -17.03
CA PRO A 147 -3.71 9.15 -17.93
C PRO A 147 -2.86 8.02 -17.32
N VAL A 148 -2.52 8.10 -16.03
CA VAL A 148 -1.74 7.03 -15.36
C VAL A 148 -2.61 5.80 -15.11
N VAL A 149 -3.88 5.97 -14.72
CA VAL A 149 -4.84 4.85 -14.62
C VAL A 149 -5.02 4.15 -15.97
N ASP A 150 -5.26 4.91 -17.06
CA ASP A 150 -5.43 4.34 -18.40
C ASP A 150 -4.19 3.56 -18.85
N LYS A 151 -2.99 4.05 -18.52
CA LYS A 151 -1.74 3.34 -18.77
C LYS A 151 -1.66 2.04 -17.95
N GLY A 152 -2.04 2.08 -16.68
CA GLY A 152 -2.10 0.90 -15.81
C GLY A 152 -3.03 -0.17 -16.37
N ILE A 153 -4.25 0.21 -16.78
CA ILE A 153 -5.23 -0.70 -17.36
C ILE A 153 -4.71 -1.34 -18.65
N LYS A 154 -4.04 -0.57 -19.52
CA LYS A 154 -3.41 -1.12 -20.74
C LYS A 154 -2.36 -2.17 -20.41
N LEU A 155 -1.47 -1.89 -19.45
CA LEU A 155 -0.43 -2.83 -19.01
C LEU A 155 -1.02 -4.08 -18.35
N PHE A 156 -2.05 -3.91 -17.51
CA PHE A 156 -2.78 -5.01 -16.90
C PHE A 156 -3.40 -5.94 -17.97
N ASN A 157 -4.04 -5.36 -18.98
CA ASN A 157 -4.68 -6.13 -20.05
C ASN A 157 -3.68 -6.89 -20.92
N SER A 158 -2.50 -6.32 -21.18
CA SER A 158 -1.45 -6.94 -21.98
C SER A 158 -0.52 -7.88 -21.20
N CYS A 159 -0.60 -7.90 -19.87
CA CYS A 159 0.24 -8.74 -19.02
C CYS A 159 -0.27 -10.18 -19.02
N GLU A 160 0.60 -11.12 -19.37
CA GLU A 160 0.30 -12.56 -19.36
C GLU A 160 0.83 -13.22 -18.08
N ASP A 161 1.83 -12.62 -17.44
CA ASP A 161 2.35 -13.09 -16.17
C ASP A 161 1.31 -12.94 -15.04
N LYS A 162 0.80 -14.07 -14.55
CA LYS A 162 -0.25 -14.11 -13.51
C LYS A 162 0.18 -13.39 -12.23
N PHE A 163 1.44 -13.53 -11.82
CA PHE A 163 1.93 -12.91 -10.59
C PHE A 163 2.00 -11.39 -10.73
N LEU A 164 2.43 -10.87 -11.89
CA LEU A 164 2.41 -9.44 -12.15
C LEU A 164 1.00 -8.90 -12.36
N LYS A 165 0.10 -9.69 -12.98
CA LYS A 165 -1.30 -9.29 -13.22
C LYS A 165 -2.09 -9.05 -11.93
N GLU A 166 -1.91 -9.90 -10.92
CA GLU A 166 -2.46 -9.67 -9.57
C GLU A 166 -1.96 -8.34 -8.97
N ARG A 167 -0.69 -8.02 -9.19
CA ARG A 167 -0.08 -6.79 -8.64
C ARG A 167 -0.48 -5.54 -9.40
N TYR A 168 -0.68 -5.64 -10.72
CA TYR A 168 -1.29 -4.56 -11.49
C TYR A 168 -2.71 -4.26 -11.02
N LEU A 169 -3.52 -5.29 -10.73
CA LEU A 169 -4.86 -5.10 -10.16
C LEU A 169 -4.77 -4.27 -8.86
N PHE A 170 -3.89 -4.66 -7.94
CA PHE A 170 -3.64 -3.90 -6.71
C PHE A 170 -3.21 -2.45 -6.98
N LEU A 171 -2.22 -2.22 -7.86
CA LEU A 171 -1.71 -0.87 -8.14
C LEU A 171 -2.77 0.05 -8.77
N ILE A 172 -3.63 -0.49 -9.63
CA ILE A 172 -4.73 0.28 -10.24
C ILE A 172 -5.81 0.59 -9.21
N MET A 173 -6.22 -0.39 -8.40
CA MET A 173 -7.16 -0.17 -7.30
C MET A 173 -6.62 0.89 -6.33
N ARG A 174 -5.34 0.80 -5.99
CA ARG A 174 -4.64 1.80 -5.16
C ARG A 174 -4.73 3.20 -5.78
N LEU A 175 -4.52 3.34 -7.08
CA LEU A 175 -4.67 4.64 -7.75
C LEU A 175 -6.09 5.19 -7.64
N TYR A 176 -7.11 4.37 -7.88
CA TYR A 176 -8.51 4.79 -7.71
C TYR A 176 -8.77 5.24 -6.27
N HIS A 177 -8.35 4.43 -5.30
CA HIS A 177 -8.57 4.64 -3.88
C HIS A 177 -8.01 5.97 -3.38
N TYR A 178 -6.72 6.22 -3.64
CA TYR A 178 -6.05 7.44 -3.19
C TYR A 178 -6.57 8.72 -3.87
N HIS A 179 -7.39 8.62 -4.91
CA HIS A 179 -8.03 9.75 -5.57
C HIS A 179 -9.55 9.81 -5.34
N GLY A 180 -10.08 9.01 -4.41
CA GLY A 180 -11.49 9.00 -4.05
C GLY A 180 -12.43 8.47 -5.14
N ASP A 181 -11.89 7.75 -6.13
CA ASP A 181 -12.64 7.23 -7.27
C ASP A 181 -13.16 5.81 -7.01
N TYR A 182 -13.83 5.66 -5.86
CA TYR A 182 -14.22 4.38 -5.27
C TYR A 182 -15.22 3.60 -6.14
N LYS A 183 -16.10 4.28 -6.87
CA LYS A 183 -17.01 3.63 -7.83
C LYS A 183 -16.25 2.88 -8.91
N ASN A 184 -15.24 3.52 -9.51
CA ASN A 184 -14.41 2.87 -10.53
C ASN A 184 -13.50 1.80 -9.93
N GLU A 185 -13.01 2.00 -8.70
CA GLU A 185 -12.27 0.97 -7.97
C GLU A 185 -13.07 -0.33 -7.84
N LEU A 186 -14.30 -0.25 -7.32
CA LEU A 186 -15.18 -1.40 -7.10
C LEU A 186 -15.58 -2.05 -8.43
N ALA A 187 -15.89 -1.25 -9.45
CA ALA A 187 -16.21 -1.77 -10.78
C ALA A 187 -15.00 -2.50 -11.40
N PHE A 188 -13.79 -1.95 -11.27
CA PHE A 188 -12.57 -2.56 -11.78
C PHE A 188 -12.26 -3.87 -11.05
N TYR A 189 -12.45 -3.93 -9.73
CA TYR A 189 -12.33 -5.16 -8.96
C TYR A 189 -13.31 -6.24 -9.45
N GLU A 190 -14.62 -5.92 -9.57
CA GLU A 190 -15.62 -6.92 -9.92
C GLU A 190 -15.40 -7.54 -11.30
N GLN A 191 -14.89 -6.75 -12.25
CA GLN A 191 -14.53 -7.22 -13.60
C GLN A 191 -13.28 -8.11 -13.63
N ASN A 192 -12.40 -8.00 -12.63
CA ASN A 192 -11.06 -8.56 -12.69
C ASN A 192 -10.68 -9.50 -11.53
N LYS A 193 -11.54 -9.68 -10.52
CA LYS A 193 -11.27 -10.50 -9.31
C LYS A 193 -10.84 -11.94 -9.60
N GLN A 194 -11.16 -12.49 -10.77
CA GLN A 194 -10.72 -13.82 -11.22
C GLN A 194 -9.20 -13.95 -11.40
N VAL A 195 -8.46 -12.84 -11.49
CA VAL A 195 -6.99 -12.90 -11.58
C VAL A 195 -6.33 -13.27 -10.25
N LEU A 196 -7.06 -13.22 -9.14
CA LEU A 196 -6.56 -13.56 -7.81
C LEU A 196 -6.50 -15.08 -7.66
N THR A 197 -5.32 -15.66 -7.89
CA THR A 197 -5.17 -17.12 -8.04
C THR A 197 -4.66 -17.86 -6.83
N SER A 198 -4.07 -17.20 -5.82
CA SER A 198 -3.74 -17.81 -4.50
C SER A 198 -2.81 -16.95 -3.61
N ASN A 199 -2.28 -15.82 -4.10
CA ASN A 199 -1.38 -15.00 -3.28
C ASN A 199 -2.13 -14.30 -2.14
N ILE A 200 -2.05 -14.89 -0.95
CA ILE A 200 -2.75 -14.43 0.26
C ILE A 200 -2.44 -12.95 0.55
N LEU A 201 -1.21 -12.51 0.31
CA LEU A 201 -0.76 -11.16 0.66
C LEU A 201 -1.36 -10.08 -0.24
N VAL A 202 -1.30 -10.25 -1.57
CA VAL A 202 -1.86 -9.26 -2.51
C VAL A 202 -3.38 -9.24 -2.43
N LYS A 203 -3.99 -10.41 -2.20
CA LYS A 203 -5.43 -10.51 -1.94
C LYS A 203 -5.83 -9.71 -0.70
N GLU A 204 -5.11 -9.86 0.41
CA GLU A 204 -5.37 -9.10 1.64
C GLU A 204 -5.32 -7.58 1.40
N TRP A 205 -4.33 -7.09 0.64
CA TRP A 205 -4.24 -5.66 0.32
C TRP A 205 -5.38 -5.18 -0.57
N ILE A 206 -5.79 -5.99 -1.55
CA ILE A 206 -6.94 -5.71 -2.42
C ILE A 206 -8.25 -5.70 -1.63
N ASP A 207 -8.44 -6.65 -0.72
CA ASP A 207 -9.63 -6.71 0.11
C ASP A 207 -9.71 -5.53 1.07
N ALA A 208 -8.58 -5.07 1.61
CA ALA A 208 -8.53 -3.86 2.44
C ALA A 208 -8.93 -2.59 1.66
N LEU A 209 -8.40 -2.41 0.44
CA LEU A 209 -8.78 -1.29 -0.44
C LEU A 209 -10.27 -1.36 -0.80
N LYS A 210 -10.76 -2.55 -1.17
CA LYS A 210 -12.17 -2.80 -1.47
C LYS A 210 -13.08 -2.48 -0.29
N ALA A 211 -12.72 -2.90 0.92
CA ALA A 211 -13.49 -2.63 2.13
C ALA A 211 -13.59 -1.12 2.40
N GLY A 212 -12.50 -0.37 2.21
CA GLY A 212 -12.49 1.09 2.34
C GLY A 212 -13.34 1.77 1.26
N ALA A 213 -13.23 1.33 0.01
CA ALA A 213 -14.07 1.82 -1.09
C ALA A 213 -15.57 1.55 -0.84
N MET A 214 -15.92 0.36 -0.35
CA MET A 214 -17.29 0.03 0.07
C MET A 214 -17.81 0.97 1.15
N GLN A 215 -16.99 1.27 2.17
CA GLN A 215 -17.35 2.20 3.24
C GLN A 215 -17.66 3.60 2.70
N HIS A 216 -16.80 4.12 1.81
CA HIS A 216 -16.99 5.44 1.20
C HIS A 216 -18.21 5.52 0.28
N GLU A 217 -18.61 4.41 -0.34
CA GLU A 217 -19.83 4.31 -1.16
C GLU A 217 -21.09 3.98 -0.33
N GLY A 218 -21.00 3.97 1.01
CA GLY A 218 -22.12 3.71 1.91
C GLY A 218 -22.53 2.24 2.05
N GLN A 219 -21.71 1.30 1.53
CA GLN A 219 -21.89 -0.15 1.67
C GLN A 219 -21.30 -0.64 3.01
N THR A 220 -21.74 -0.03 4.11
CA THR A 220 -21.11 -0.19 5.43
C THR A 220 -21.21 -1.61 5.97
N LEU A 221 -22.32 -2.32 5.73
CA LEU A 221 -22.48 -3.70 6.20
C LEU A 221 -21.49 -4.65 5.53
N GLU A 222 -21.37 -4.57 4.21
CA GLU A 222 -20.48 -5.37 3.39
C GLU A 222 -19.02 -5.04 3.69
N SER A 223 -18.70 -3.75 3.84
CA SER A 223 -17.39 -3.28 4.28
C SER A 223 -17.00 -3.88 5.64
N ASN A 224 -17.86 -3.77 6.66
CA ASN A 224 -17.59 -4.29 8.00
C ASN A 224 -17.43 -5.82 8.02
N LYS A 225 -18.22 -6.55 7.22
CA LYS A 225 -18.06 -8.00 7.06
C LYS A 225 -16.70 -8.35 6.47
N LEU A 226 -16.27 -7.61 5.44
CA LEU A 226 -14.98 -7.85 4.79
C LEU A 226 -13.81 -7.49 5.74
N TYR A 227 -13.90 -6.40 6.48
CA TYR A 227 -12.92 -6.07 7.52
C TYR A 227 -12.83 -7.13 8.61
N ALA A 228 -13.97 -7.65 9.08
CA ALA A 228 -13.99 -8.73 10.06
C ALA A 228 -13.35 -10.03 9.53
N ASP A 229 -13.61 -10.38 8.26
CA ASP A 229 -12.98 -11.52 7.59
C ASP A 229 -11.46 -11.33 7.49
N ILE A 230 -11.00 -10.13 7.13
CA ILE A 230 -9.57 -9.81 7.09
C ILE A 230 -8.96 -9.93 8.48
N PHE A 231 -9.60 -9.37 9.51
CA PHE A 231 -9.09 -9.45 10.89
C PHE A 231 -9.01 -10.89 11.40
N GLN A 232 -10.02 -11.71 11.10
CA GLN A 232 -10.06 -13.10 11.53
C GLN A 232 -9.00 -13.96 10.84
N ASN A 233 -8.77 -13.72 9.55
CA ASN A 233 -8.03 -14.66 8.69
C ASN A 233 -6.64 -14.18 8.29
N HIS A 234 -6.32 -12.89 8.47
CA HIS A 234 -5.12 -12.30 7.94
C HIS A 234 -4.22 -11.68 9.00
N LYS A 235 -2.91 -11.91 8.84
CA LYS A 235 -1.87 -11.68 9.85
C LYS A 235 -0.91 -10.56 9.48
N THR A 236 -1.22 -9.72 8.48
CA THR A 236 -0.24 -8.78 7.93
C THR A 236 -0.70 -7.32 7.89
N ASN A 237 -2.00 -7.03 8.01
CA ASN A 237 -2.47 -5.64 8.05
C ASN A 237 -2.46 -5.05 9.47
N ALA A 238 -1.57 -4.07 9.68
CA ALA A 238 -1.39 -3.34 10.94
C ALA A 238 -2.58 -2.47 11.36
N HIS A 239 -3.50 -2.17 10.42
CA HIS A 239 -4.56 -1.19 10.63
C HIS A 239 -5.92 -1.79 10.95
N LEU A 240 -6.02 -3.12 11.00
CA LEU A 240 -7.30 -3.83 11.13
C LEU A 240 -7.45 -4.58 12.46
N GLY A 241 -6.51 -4.41 13.39
CA GLY A 241 -6.55 -5.04 14.70
C GLY A 241 -6.24 -4.09 15.84
#